data_AF-A0A011MPK6-F1
#
_entry.id   AF-A0A011MPK6-F1
#
_cell.length_a   1.000
_cell.length_b   1.000
_cell.length_c   1.000
_cell.angle_alpha   90.00
_cell.angle_beta   90.00
_cell.angle_gamma   90.00
#
_symmetry.space_group_name_H-M   'P 1'
#
loop_
_entity.id
_entity.type
_entity.pdbx_description
1 polymer ?
#
loop_
_entity_poly.entity_id
_entity_poly.type
_entity_poly.pdbx_seq_one_letter_code
_entity_poly.pdbx_strand_id
1 'polypeptide(L)'
;MADSSQKFIARNRAPRVQIEYDVQVGDAQKKVQIPFVMGVLADLSGKPADPLAPVDQRHFDNIDVDNFDSRMKAMKPRVAFQVPNTLTGEGNLNVELTFSSMDDFSPAAVARKVDALNKLLTARQQLSSLIAYMDGKSGAEELLAKVLQDPALLQALAANPPPPAAEAAGA
;
A
#
# COMPACT_ATOMS: atom_id res chain seq x y z
N MET A 1 26.04 -34.90 32.91
CA MET A 1 26.10 -33.85 33.94
C MET A 1 27.19 -32.88 33.54
N ALA A 2 26.82 -31.73 32.99
CA ALA A 2 27.75 -30.67 32.63
C ALA A 2 27.42 -29.48 33.52
N ASP A 3 28.30 -29.17 34.47
CA ASP A 3 28.12 -28.01 35.34
C ASP A 3 28.21 -26.72 34.51
N SER A 4 27.14 -25.94 34.55
CA SER A 4 27.03 -24.69 33.81
C SER A 4 28.09 -23.69 34.30
N SER A 5 28.81 -23.10 33.34
CA SER A 5 29.83 -22.07 33.51
C SER A 5 29.32 -20.79 34.20
N GLN A 6 28.00 -20.65 34.38
CA GLN A 6 27.37 -19.54 35.09
C GLN A 6 27.55 -19.64 36.63
N LYS A 7 27.77 -20.85 37.18
CA LYS A 7 28.00 -21.03 38.64
C LYS A 7 29.41 -20.63 39.10
N PHE A 8 30.37 -20.48 38.18
CA PHE A 8 31.76 -20.12 38.53
C PHE A 8 31.91 -18.63 38.89
N ILE A 9 31.08 -17.75 38.32
CA ILE A 9 31.16 -16.29 38.52
C ILE A 9 30.64 -15.85 39.90
N ALA A 10 29.96 -16.73 40.64
CA ALA A 10 29.33 -16.42 41.93
C ALA A 10 30.27 -16.42 43.15
N ARG A 11 31.55 -16.82 43.02
CA ARG A 11 32.45 -16.99 44.19
C ARG A 11 33.19 -15.74 44.67
N ASN A 12 33.15 -14.62 43.92
CA ASN A 12 34.02 -13.47 44.21
C ASN A 12 33.30 -12.19 44.71
N ARG A 13 31.99 -12.24 44.98
CA ARG A 13 31.28 -11.12 45.65
C ARG A 13 30.20 -11.66 46.56
N ALA A 14 30.14 -11.17 47.81
CA ALA A 14 29.09 -11.54 48.75
C ALA A 14 27.72 -11.23 48.10
N PRO A 15 26.82 -12.22 47.98
CA PRO A 15 25.54 -12.03 47.29
C PRO A 15 24.71 -11.00 48.07
N ARG A 16 24.34 -9.90 47.39
CA ARG A 16 23.25 -9.06 47.86
C ARG A 16 21.98 -9.89 47.79
N VAL A 17 21.21 -9.90 48.87
CA VAL A 17 19.95 -10.64 49.03
C VAL A 17 19.14 -10.54 47.75
N GLN A 18 19.03 -11.64 47.02
CA GLN A 18 18.11 -11.78 45.91
C GLN A 18 16.76 -12.15 46.54
N ILE A 19 15.88 -11.17 46.68
CA ILE A 19 14.51 -11.40 47.10
C ILE A 19 13.74 -11.81 45.84
N GLU A 20 13.61 -13.10 45.62
CA GLU A 20 12.63 -13.61 44.67
C GLU A 20 11.27 -13.67 45.36
N TYR A 21 10.27 -13.02 44.77
CA TYR A 21 8.89 -13.12 45.21
C TYR A 21 8.28 -14.36 44.57
N ASP A 22 8.39 -15.50 45.24
CA ASP A 22 7.71 -16.71 44.82
C ASP A 22 6.22 -16.56 45.16
N VAL A 23 5.44 -16.13 44.16
CA VAL A 23 3.98 -16.11 44.26
C VAL A 23 3.48 -17.55 44.33
N GLN A 24 3.28 -18.05 45.55
CA GLN A 24 2.41 -19.20 45.78
C GLN A 24 0.98 -18.76 45.48
N VAL A 25 0.63 -18.79 44.20
CA VAL A 25 -0.75 -18.84 43.77
C VAL A 25 -1.25 -20.20 44.27
N GLY A 26 -1.86 -20.22 45.46
CA GLY A 26 -2.54 -21.41 45.98
C GLY A 26 -3.69 -21.83 45.06
N ASP A 27 -4.71 -22.51 45.58
CA ASP A 27 -5.91 -22.99 44.87
C ASP A 27 -6.75 -21.92 44.13
N ALA A 28 -6.22 -20.72 43.92
CA ALA A 28 -6.73 -19.70 43.02
C ALA A 28 -6.75 -20.25 41.58
N GLN A 29 -7.87 -20.87 41.25
CA GLN A 29 -8.24 -21.25 39.90
C GLN A 29 -7.96 -20.08 38.96
N LYS A 30 -6.93 -20.22 38.12
CA LYS A 30 -6.69 -19.32 37.00
C LYS A 30 -7.95 -19.33 36.15
N LYS A 31 -8.75 -18.25 36.21
CA LYS A 31 -9.89 -18.06 35.32
C LYS A 31 -9.35 -18.00 33.89
N VAL A 32 -9.33 -19.15 33.22
CA VAL A 32 -9.02 -19.24 31.80
C VAL A 32 -10.27 -18.73 31.08
N GLN A 33 -10.26 -17.45 30.72
CA GLN A 33 -11.32 -16.87 29.91
C GLN A 33 -11.05 -17.21 28.44
N ILE A 34 -12.03 -17.81 27.78
CA ILE A 34 -11.99 -18.06 26.34
C ILE A 34 -12.03 -16.70 25.64
N PRO A 35 -11.12 -16.42 24.67
CA PRO A 35 -11.16 -15.17 23.93
C PRO A 35 -12.49 -15.04 23.18
N PHE A 36 -13.08 -13.85 23.22
CA PHE A 36 -14.28 -13.55 22.44
C PHE A 36 -13.89 -13.42 20.96
N VAL A 37 -14.26 -14.42 20.16
CA VAL A 37 -14.02 -14.43 18.70
C VAL A 37 -15.34 -14.15 18.00
N MET A 38 -15.35 -13.13 17.15
CA MET A 38 -16.50 -12.77 16.33
C MET A 38 -16.27 -13.24 14.88
N GLY A 39 -17.19 -14.04 14.37
CA GLY A 39 -17.22 -14.40 12.95
C GLY A 39 -18.08 -13.41 12.16
N VAL A 40 -17.51 -12.83 11.09
CA VAL A 40 -18.24 -11.97 10.16
C VAL A 40 -18.45 -12.74 8.85
N LEU A 41 -19.70 -12.85 8.42
CA LEU A 41 -20.11 -13.49 7.17
C LEU A 41 -20.61 -12.40 6.21
N ALA A 42 -19.88 -12.17 5.12
CA ALA A 42 -20.22 -11.17 4.12
C ALA A 42 -19.67 -11.56 2.74
N ASP A 43 -20.28 -11.03 1.67
CA ASP A 43 -19.67 -11.06 0.34
C ASP A 43 -18.62 -9.96 0.25
N LEU A 44 -17.36 -10.36 0.38
CA LEU A 44 -16.21 -9.46 0.36
C LEU A 44 -15.44 -9.51 -0.97
N SER A 45 -15.75 -10.47 -1.85
CA SER A 45 -15.03 -10.71 -3.11
C SER A 45 -15.58 -9.93 -4.31
N GLY A 46 -16.83 -9.50 -4.26
CA GLY A 46 -17.49 -8.77 -5.34
C GLY A 46 -17.68 -9.64 -6.59
N LYS A 47 -17.01 -9.30 -7.69
CA LYS A 47 -17.04 -10.04 -8.96
C LYS A 47 -15.68 -10.68 -9.23
N PRO A 48 -15.30 -11.74 -8.47
CA PRO A 48 -14.00 -12.38 -8.63
C PRO A 48 -13.84 -12.93 -10.06
N ALA A 49 -12.61 -12.92 -10.56
CA ALA A 49 -12.29 -13.52 -11.86
C ALA A 49 -12.41 -15.05 -11.81
N ASP A 50 -12.00 -15.64 -10.68
CA ASP A 50 -12.08 -17.07 -10.43
C ASP A 50 -13.34 -17.39 -9.59
N PRO A 51 -14.08 -18.47 -9.90
CA PRO A 51 -15.23 -18.88 -9.09
C PRO A 51 -14.82 -19.19 -7.65
N LEU A 52 -15.59 -18.70 -6.68
CA LEU A 52 -15.39 -19.05 -5.28
C LEU A 52 -15.70 -20.53 -5.04
N ALA A 53 -14.95 -21.15 -4.13
CA ALA A 53 -15.22 -22.50 -3.67
C ALA A 53 -16.66 -22.63 -3.11
N PRO A 54 -17.26 -23.82 -3.14
CA PRO A 54 -18.49 -24.14 -2.42
C PRO A 54 -18.43 -23.75 -0.94
N VAL A 55 -19.56 -23.36 -0.34
CA VAL A 55 -19.60 -22.80 1.02
C VAL A 55 -19.08 -23.77 2.08
N ASP A 56 -19.31 -25.07 1.90
CA ASP A 56 -18.80 -26.16 2.75
C ASP A 56 -17.27 -26.32 2.73
N GLN A 57 -16.62 -25.81 1.69
CA GLN A 57 -15.16 -25.84 1.53
C GLN A 57 -14.49 -24.52 1.97
N ARG A 58 -15.26 -23.51 2.40
CA ARG A 58 -14.72 -22.21 2.85
C ARG A 58 -14.36 -22.29 4.32
N HIS A 59 -13.16 -21.78 4.66
CA HIS A 59 -12.69 -21.69 6.03
C HIS A 59 -12.77 -20.25 6.55
N PHE A 60 -12.93 -20.11 7.87
CA PHE A 60 -12.80 -18.81 8.53
C PHE A 60 -11.33 -18.45 8.65
N ASP A 61 -10.94 -17.36 8.03
CA ASP A 61 -9.62 -16.77 8.20
C ASP A 61 -9.62 -15.75 9.33
N ASN A 62 -8.57 -15.77 10.15
CA ASN A 62 -8.34 -14.73 11.14
C ASN A 62 -7.85 -13.45 10.44
N ILE A 63 -8.48 -12.32 10.79
CA ILE A 63 -8.14 -10.99 10.33
C ILE A 63 -7.75 -10.15 11.55
N ASP A 64 -6.58 -9.52 11.46
CA ASP A 64 -6.04 -8.59 12.46
C ASP A 64 -5.40 -7.38 11.75
N VAL A 65 -5.07 -6.33 12.51
CA VAL A 65 -4.46 -5.09 12.01
C VAL A 65 -3.15 -5.34 11.26
N ASP A 66 -2.40 -6.37 11.66
CA ASP A 66 -1.11 -6.69 11.07
C ASP A 66 -1.23 -7.50 9.76
N ASN A 67 -2.36 -8.18 9.53
CA ASN A 67 -2.51 -9.11 8.40
C ASN A 67 -3.61 -8.72 7.40
N PHE A 68 -4.35 -7.64 7.66
CA PHE A 68 -5.49 -7.21 6.85
C PHE A 68 -5.17 -7.12 5.35
N ASP A 69 -4.10 -6.41 4.98
CA ASP A 69 -3.70 -6.25 3.58
C ASP A 69 -3.30 -7.58 2.93
N SER A 70 -2.62 -8.45 3.69
CA SER A 70 -2.25 -9.78 3.18
C SER A 70 -3.49 -10.64 2.89
N ARG A 71 -4.53 -10.55 3.74
CA ARG A 71 -5.80 -11.24 3.57
C ARG A 71 -6.59 -10.66 2.40
N MET A 72 -6.63 -9.33 2.26
CA MET A 72 -7.27 -8.66 1.14
C MET A 72 -6.61 -9.08 -0.18
N LYS A 73 -5.28 -9.07 -0.25
CA LYS A 73 -4.52 -9.50 -1.43
C LYS A 73 -4.76 -10.96 -1.80
N ALA A 74 -4.94 -11.85 -0.82
CA ALA A 74 -5.27 -13.25 -1.08
C ALA A 74 -6.69 -13.42 -1.65
N MET A 75 -7.65 -12.66 -1.13
CA MET A 75 -9.05 -12.69 -1.58
C MET A 75 -9.24 -12.04 -2.97
N LYS A 76 -8.38 -11.08 -3.35
CA LYS A 76 -8.44 -10.32 -4.62
C LYS A 76 -9.84 -9.77 -4.91
N PRO A 77 -10.42 -8.94 -4.02
CA PRO A 77 -11.69 -8.29 -4.29
C PRO A 77 -11.63 -7.57 -5.64
N ARG A 78 -12.56 -7.93 -6.53
CA ARG A 78 -12.61 -7.42 -7.89
C ARG A 78 -13.94 -6.75 -8.15
N VAL A 79 -13.88 -5.59 -8.76
CA VAL A 79 -15.05 -4.80 -9.11
C VAL A 79 -15.01 -4.48 -10.59
N ALA A 80 -16.06 -4.87 -11.31
CA ALA A 80 -16.20 -4.68 -12.76
C ALA A 80 -17.59 -4.14 -13.09
N PHE A 81 -17.67 -2.90 -13.55
CA PHE A 81 -18.92 -2.21 -13.90
C PHE A 81 -18.68 -1.07 -14.91
N GLN A 82 -19.77 -0.62 -15.53
CA GLN A 82 -19.75 0.53 -16.44
C GLN A 82 -20.10 1.80 -15.67
N VAL A 83 -19.35 2.87 -15.92
CA VAL A 83 -19.63 4.20 -15.38
C VAL A 83 -19.82 5.21 -16.51
N PRO A 84 -20.65 6.25 -16.33
CA PRO A 84 -20.74 7.33 -17.30
C PRO A 84 -19.37 7.99 -17.53
N ASN A 85 -19.00 8.19 -18.79
CA ASN A 85 -17.70 8.77 -19.13
C ASN A 85 -17.74 10.30 -19.06
N THR A 86 -17.17 10.87 -18.01
CA THR A 86 -17.06 12.32 -17.82
C THR A 86 -15.82 12.94 -18.46
N LEU A 87 -14.92 12.14 -19.05
CA LEU A 87 -13.69 12.65 -19.70
C LEU A 87 -13.98 13.20 -21.10
N THR A 88 -14.78 12.49 -21.89
CA THR A 88 -15.19 12.94 -23.23
C THR A 88 -16.63 13.43 -23.26
N GLY A 89 -17.42 13.17 -22.20
CA GLY A 89 -18.84 13.54 -22.14
C GLY A 89 -19.77 12.60 -22.93
N GLU A 90 -19.23 11.55 -23.55
CA GLU A 90 -19.99 10.62 -24.39
C GLU A 90 -19.75 9.16 -23.97
N GLY A 91 -20.83 8.39 -23.91
CA GLY A 91 -20.81 6.95 -23.66
C GLY A 91 -20.48 6.55 -22.22
N ASN A 92 -20.14 5.27 -22.05
CA ASN A 92 -19.76 4.67 -20.78
C ASN A 92 -18.31 4.19 -20.82
N LEU A 93 -17.62 4.30 -19.69
CA LEU A 93 -16.30 3.74 -19.44
C LEU A 93 -16.45 2.42 -18.70
N ASN A 94 -15.84 1.35 -19.21
CA ASN A 94 -15.73 0.09 -18.48
C ASN A 94 -14.59 0.23 -17.46
N VAL A 95 -14.91 0.02 -16.18
CA VAL A 95 -13.94 0.05 -15.09
C VAL A 95 -13.81 -1.34 -14.50
N GLU A 96 -12.58 -1.83 -14.48
CA GLU A 96 -12.20 -3.07 -13.82
C GLU A 96 -11.08 -2.79 -12.83
N LEU A 97 -11.31 -3.09 -11.55
CA LEU A 97 -10.39 -2.82 -10.46
C LEU A 97 -10.22 -4.07 -9.63
N THR A 98 -8.96 -4.37 -9.27
CA THR A 98 -8.62 -5.38 -8.27
C THR A 98 -7.89 -4.71 -7.12
N PHE A 99 -8.38 -4.94 -5.90
CA PHE A 99 -7.86 -4.35 -4.67
C PHE A 99 -6.93 -5.33 -3.97
N SER A 100 -5.81 -4.83 -3.45
CA SER A 100 -4.79 -5.61 -2.75
C SER A 100 -4.46 -5.08 -1.36
N SER A 101 -4.76 -3.82 -1.07
CA SER A 101 -4.56 -3.20 0.25
C SER A 101 -5.61 -2.12 0.50
N MET A 102 -5.72 -1.66 1.75
CA MET A 102 -6.65 -0.58 2.10
C MET A 102 -6.37 0.74 1.35
N ASP A 103 -5.11 1.01 1.01
CA ASP A 103 -4.71 2.21 0.26
C ASP A 103 -5.29 2.24 -1.17
N ASP A 104 -5.64 1.08 -1.73
CA ASP A 104 -6.22 0.99 -3.07
C ASP A 104 -7.61 1.64 -3.16
N PHE A 105 -8.28 1.88 -2.02
CA PHE A 105 -9.55 2.61 -1.96
C PHE A 105 -9.37 4.13 -2.07
N SER A 106 -8.13 4.63 -1.97
CA SER A 106 -7.87 6.05 -2.16
C SER A 106 -8.12 6.47 -3.62
N PRO A 107 -8.67 7.68 -3.87
CA PRO A 107 -8.92 8.15 -5.24
C PRO A 107 -7.65 8.19 -6.11
N ALA A 108 -6.49 8.46 -5.50
CA ALA A 108 -5.22 8.46 -6.19
C ALA A 108 -4.82 7.06 -6.69
N ALA A 109 -5.00 6.02 -5.86
CA ALA A 109 -4.73 4.64 -6.26
C ALA A 109 -5.72 4.15 -7.32
N VAL A 110 -7.01 4.50 -7.19
CA VAL A 110 -8.03 4.20 -8.20
C VAL A 110 -7.69 4.86 -9.54
N ALA A 111 -7.33 6.15 -9.53
CA ALA A 111 -6.94 6.87 -10.75
C ALA A 111 -5.71 6.26 -11.44
N ARG A 112 -4.76 5.70 -10.69
CA ARG A 112 -3.60 4.98 -11.26
C ARG A 112 -3.98 3.66 -11.91
N LYS A 113 -4.99 2.95 -11.40
CA LYS A 113 -5.45 1.65 -11.92
C LYS A 113 -6.32 1.79 -13.18
N VAL A 114 -6.92 2.96 -13.41
CA VAL A 114 -7.71 3.23 -14.62
C VAL A 114 -6.84 3.92 -15.67
N ASP A 115 -6.49 3.23 -16.75
CA ASP A 115 -5.53 3.70 -17.75
C ASP A 115 -5.79 5.12 -18.28
N ALA A 116 -7.05 5.45 -18.55
CA ALA A 116 -7.43 6.78 -19.03
C ALA A 116 -7.12 7.88 -17.99
N LEU A 117 -7.39 7.62 -16.72
CA LEU A 117 -7.12 8.55 -15.62
C LEU A 117 -5.63 8.59 -15.26
N ASN A 118 -4.92 7.47 -15.37
CA ASN A 118 -3.51 7.38 -15.06
C ASN A 118 -2.69 8.32 -15.96
N LYS A 119 -3.00 8.36 -17.26
CA LYS A 119 -2.36 9.29 -18.20
C LYS A 119 -2.54 10.76 -17.79
N LEU A 120 -3.76 11.14 -17.38
CA LEU A 120 -4.06 12.49 -16.91
C LEU A 120 -3.35 12.80 -15.58
N LEU A 121 -3.27 11.81 -14.68
CA LEU A 121 -2.56 11.94 -13.42
C LEU A 121 -1.06 12.12 -13.64
N THR A 122 -0.45 11.34 -14.54
CA THR A 122 0.96 11.48 -14.91
C THR A 122 1.24 12.84 -15.55
N ALA A 123 0.40 13.28 -16.49
CA ALA A 123 0.53 14.61 -17.10
C ALA A 123 0.45 15.72 -16.05
N ARG A 124 -0.49 15.63 -15.09
CA ARG A 124 -0.60 16.57 -13.97
C ARG A 124 0.65 16.57 -13.09
N GLN A 125 1.21 15.39 -12.79
CA GLN A 125 2.44 15.28 -12.01
C GLN A 125 3.62 15.93 -12.73
N GLN A 126 3.80 15.65 -14.03
CA GLN A 126 4.84 16.26 -14.85
C GLN A 126 4.70 17.79 -14.90
N LEU A 127 3.49 18.31 -15.06
CA LEU A 127 3.22 19.75 -15.01
C LEU A 127 3.51 20.35 -13.64
N SER A 128 3.13 19.67 -12.55
CA SER A 128 3.43 20.12 -11.19
C SER A 128 4.94 20.14 -10.91
N SER A 129 5.67 19.13 -11.37
CA SER A 129 7.13 19.10 -11.29
C SER A 129 7.74 20.23 -12.10
N LEU A 130 7.23 20.47 -13.33
CA LEU A 130 7.69 21.58 -14.16
C LEU A 130 7.51 22.93 -13.46
N ILE A 131 6.35 23.20 -12.86
CA ILE A 131 6.10 24.41 -12.09
C ILE A 131 7.12 24.56 -10.96
N ALA A 132 7.38 23.49 -10.20
CA ALA A 132 8.37 23.51 -9.13
C ALA A 132 9.81 23.72 -9.64
N TYR A 133 10.15 23.23 -10.83
CA TYR A 133 11.46 23.47 -11.46
C TYR A 133 11.63 24.89 -12.01
N MET A 134 10.53 25.52 -12.41
CA MET A 134 10.52 26.90 -12.91
C MET A 134 10.56 27.91 -11.77
N ASP A 135 10.00 27.56 -10.61
CA ASP A 135 10.08 28.38 -9.40
C ASP A 135 11.55 28.60 -8.98
N GLY A 136 12.02 29.84 -9.11
CA GLY A 136 13.40 30.24 -8.84
C GLY A 136 14.38 30.18 -10.03
N LYS A 137 13.95 29.83 -11.24
CA LYS A 137 14.80 29.83 -12.46
C LYS A 137 14.20 30.70 -13.57
N SER A 138 14.46 32.01 -13.50
CA SER A 138 13.99 33.00 -14.50
C SER A 138 14.38 32.65 -15.95
N GLY A 139 15.56 32.07 -16.19
CA GLY A 139 15.97 31.65 -17.53
C GLY A 139 15.15 30.50 -18.11
N ALA A 140 14.52 29.65 -17.28
CA ALA A 140 13.65 28.57 -17.76
C ALA A 140 12.31 29.10 -18.25
N GLU A 141 11.79 30.16 -17.63
CA GLU A 141 10.54 30.83 -18.04
C GLU A 141 10.67 31.46 -19.42
N GLU A 142 11.78 32.15 -19.69
CA GLU A 142 12.03 32.77 -20.99
C GLU A 142 12.18 31.74 -22.12
N LEU A 143 12.84 30.61 -21.85
CA LEU A 143 12.97 29.52 -22.81
C LEU A 143 11.62 28.86 -23.10
N LEU A 144 10.78 28.66 -22.08
CA LEU A 144 9.43 28.13 -22.27
C LEU A 144 8.57 29.08 -23.09
N ALA A 145 8.64 30.39 -22.83
CA ALA A 145 7.93 31.41 -23.61
C ALA A 145 8.35 31.40 -25.09
N LYS A 146 9.64 31.22 -25.38
CA LYS A 146 10.15 31.07 -26.75
C LYS A 146 9.63 29.80 -27.43
N VAL A 147 9.64 28.67 -26.71
CA VAL A 147 9.13 27.39 -27.26
C VAL A 147 7.63 27.48 -27.54
N LEU A 148 6.84 28.11 -26.66
CA LEU A 148 5.40 28.30 -26.86
C LEU A 148 5.06 29.20 -28.06
N GLN A 149 5.94 30.15 -28.41
CA GLN A 149 5.76 31.04 -29.56
C GLN A 149 6.11 30.38 -30.90
N ASP A 150 6.88 29.29 -30.89
CA ASP A 150 7.35 28.62 -32.10
C ASP A 150 6.72 27.21 -32.26
N PRO A 151 5.63 27.08 -33.03
CA PRO A 151 4.92 25.81 -33.19
C PRO A 151 5.77 24.72 -33.88
N ALA A 152 6.81 25.09 -34.64
CA ALA A 152 7.72 24.14 -35.25
C ALA A 152 8.65 23.48 -34.22
N LEU A 153 9.14 24.25 -33.24
CA LEU A 153 9.95 23.73 -32.13
C LEU A 153 9.13 22.85 -31.19
N LEU A 154 7.87 23.20 -30.92
CA LEU A 154 6.95 22.34 -30.16
C LEU A 154 6.72 20.99 -30.84
N GLN A 155 6.52 20.96 -32.16
CA GLN A 155 6.35 19.72 -32.90
C GLN A 155 7.63 18.86 -32.89
N ALA A 156 8.81 19.48 -33.02
CA ALA A 156 10.09 18.78 -32.96
C ALA A 156 10.35 18.16 -31.57
N LEU A 157 9.98 18.87 -30.50
CA LEU A 157 10.10 18.37 -29.12
C LEU A 157 9.06 17.31 -28.78
N ALA A 158 7.82 17.43 -29.29
CA ALA A 158 6.79 16.41 -29.12
C ALA A 158 7.13 15.11 -29.87
N ALA A 159 7.88 15.19 -30.97
CA ALA A 159 8.33 14.04 -31.74
C ALA A 159 9.53 13.29 -31.14
N ASN A 160 10.34 13.96 -30.29
CA ASN A 160 11.49 13.37 -29.60
C ASN A 160 11.30 13.41 -28.08
N PRO A 161 10.55 12.46 -27.49
CA PRO A 161 10.46 12.35 -26.05
C PRO A 161 11.85 12.04 -25.46
N PRO A 162 12.26 12.68 -24.35
CA PRO A 162 13.51 12.36 -23.69
C PRO A 162 13.51 10.90 -23.19
N PRO A 163 14.68 10.24 -23.15
CA PRO A 163 14.78 8.90 -22.57
C PRO A 163 14.27 8.91 -21.12
N PRO A 164 13.68 7.79 -20.64
CA PRO A 164 13.21 7.70 -19.26
C PRO A 164 14.35 8.08 -18.33
N ALA A 165 14.09 9.03 -17.43
CA ALA A 165 15.08 9.63 -16.55
C ALA A 165 15.90 8.52 -15.86
N ALA A 166 17.17 8.41 -16.24
CA ALA A 166 18.14 7.63 -15.51
C ALA A 166 18.15 8.13 -14.07
N GLU A 167 18.08 7.20 -13.12
CA GLU A 167 18.30 7.44 -11.70
C GLU A 167 19.41 8.46 -11.52
N ALA A 168 19.08 9.56 -10.84
CA ALA A 168 20.09 10.41 -10.21
C ALA A 168 20.77 9.57 -9.11
N ALA A 169 21.72 8.73 -9.53
CA ALA A 169 22.71 8.13 -8.68
C ALA A 169 23.51 9.27 -8.04
N GLY A 170 23.70 9.14 -6.73
CA GLY A 170 24.14 10.22 -5.87
C GLY A 170 25.52 10.80 -6.18
N ALA A 171 25.66 12.04 -5.73
CA ALA A 171 26.88 12.62 -5.18
C ALA A 171 26.45 13.69 -4.17
#